data_AF-A0A3Q9XV18-F1
#
_entry.id   AF-A0A3Q9XV18-F1
#
_cell.length_a   1.000
_cell.length_b   1.000
_cell.length_c   1.000
_cell.angle_alpha   90.00
_cell.angle_beta   90.00
_cell.angle_gamma   90.00
#
_symmetry.space_group_name_H-M   'P 1'
#
loop_
_entity.id
_entity.type
_entity.pdbx_description
1 polymer ?
#
loop_
_entity_poly.entity_id
_entity_poly.type
_entity_poly.pdbx_seq_one_letter_code
_entity_poly.pdbx_strand_id
1 'polypeptide(L)'
;MKKEAKAFIKLMHQEFSCPNDAKRQLDKFVKKFKYIQIVEPQFIATQKHTMSSRPKAEQKPSISSYRLQSILACSLLNKLADTLLVIKDTNSFDLLF
;
A
#
# COMPACT_ATOMS: atom_id res chain seq x y z
N MET A 1 8.85 -0.22 -10.62
CA MET A 1 8.98 -1.16 -9.47
C MET A 1 9.78 -0.65 -8.28
N LYS A 2 11.00 -0.09 -8.45
CA LYS A 2 11.80 0.38 -7.28
C LYS A 2 11.09 1.46 -6.44
N LYS A 3 10.37 2.38 -7.09
CA LYS A 3 9.67 3.50 -6.42
C LYS A 3 8.46 3.01 -5.61
N GLU A 4 7.71 2.09 -6.18
CA GLU A 4 6.52 1.46 -5.64
C GLU A 4 6.87 0.61 -4.43
N ALA A 5 7.92 -0.23 -4.53
CA ALA A 5 8.44 -1.02 -3.43
C ALA A 5 8.91 -0.14 -2.26
N LYS A 6 9.66 0.94 -2.54
CA LYS A 6 10.10 1.88 -1.49
C LYS A 6 8.91 2.56 -0.80
N ALA A 7 7.91 2.99 -1.57
CA ALA A 7 6.70 3.61 -1.03
C ALA A 7 5.86 2.61 -0.22
N PHE A 8 5.80 1.34 -0.64
CA PHE A 8 5.14 0.26 0.08
C PHE A 8 5.82 -0.05 1.42
N ILE A 9 7.16 -0.20 1.44
CA ILE A 9 7.93 -0.40 2.68
C ILE A 9 7.67 0.74 3.67
N LYS A 10 7.63 1.98 3.17
CA LYS A 10 7.30 3.14 4.00
C LYS A 10 5.88 3.04 4.59
N LEU A 11 4.91 2.56 3.81
CA LEU A 11 3.53 2.36 4.26
C LEU A 11 3.42 1.25 5.31
N MET A 12 4.14 0.13 5.17
CA MET A 12 4.15 -0.97 6.16
C MET A 12 4.75 -0.54 7.52
N HIS A 13 5.75 0.33 7.50
CA HIS A 13 6.36 0.87 8.72
C HIS A 13 5.58 2.01 9.35
N GLN A 14 4.57 2.56 8.64
CA GLN A 14 3.77 3.64 9.18
C GLN A 14 2.82 3.14 10.25
N GLU A 15 2.74 3.90 11.33
CA GLU A 15 1.76 3.67 12.38
C GLU A 15 0.57 4.61 12.23
N PHE A 16 -0.59 4.07 12.54
CA PHE A 16 -1.86 4.74 12.43
C PHE A 16 -2.56 4.76 13.79
N SER A 17 -3.27 5.84 14.08
CA SER A 17 -4.07 5.96 15.29
C SER A 17 -5.31 5.08 15.25
N CYS A 18 -5.84 4.79 14.05
CA CYS A 18 -6.99 3.91 13.86
C CYS A 18 -6.87 3.06 12.57
N PRO A 19 -7.56 1.92 12.47
CA PRO A 19 -7.51 1.06 11.29
C PRO A 19 -8.13 1.70 10.05
N ASN A 20 -9.09 2.61 10.22
CA ASN A 20 -9.70 3.33 9.10
C ASN A 20 -8.71 4.28 8.40
N ASP A 21 -7.79 4.90 9.15
CA ASP A 21 -6.74 5.75 8.57
C ASP A 21 -5.75 4.92 7.77
N ALA A 22 -5.37 3.76 8.30
CA ALA A 22 -4.51 2.80 7.61
C ALA A 22 -5.16 2.35 6.29
N LYS A 23 -6.45 2.01 6.31
CA LYS A 23 -7.22 1.65 5.11
C LYS A 23 -7.25 2.79 4.09
N ARG A 24 -7.53 4.02 4.52
CA ARG A 24 -7.53 5.19 3.62
C ARG A 24 -6.19 5.42 2.94
N GLN A 25 -5.08 5.21 3.66
CA GLN A 25 -3.74 5.32 3.06
C GLN A 25 -3.44 4.18 2.09
N LEU A 26 -3.90 2.96 2.40
CA LEU A 26 -3.81 1.84 1.47
C LEU A 26 -4.58 2.09 0.17
N ASP A 27 -5.81 2.58 0.26
CA ASP A 27 -6.63 2.90 -0.92
C ASP A 27 -5.96 3.97 -1.79
N LYS A 28 -5.38 5.00 -1.17
CA LYS A 28 -4.59 6.03 -1.87
C LYS A 28 -3.36 5.42 -2.55
N PHE A 29 -2.69 4.48 -1.90
CA PHE A 29 -1.52 3.80 -2.44
C PHE A 29 -1.88 2.96 -3.67
N VAL A 30 -2.93 2.15 -3.59
CA VAL A 30 -3.43 1.33 -4.70
C VAL A 30 -3.85 2.21 -5.88
N LYS A 31 -4.60 3.29 -5.63
CA LYS A 31 -5.00 4.24 -6.69
C LYS A 31 -3.81 4.91 -7.38
N LYS A 32 -2.73 5.15 -6.64
CA LYS A 32 -1.53 5.81 -7.18
C LYS A 32 -0.73 4.92 -8.13
N PHE A 33 -0.79 3.61 -7.96
CA PHE A 33 0.06 2.67 -8.70
C PHE A 33 -0.80 1.66 -9.47
N LYS A 34 -0.90 1.86 -10.79
CA LYS A 34 -1.81 1.11 -11.68
C LYS A 34 -1.55 -0.40 -11.78
N TYR A 35 -0.30 -0.82 -11.60
CA TYR A 35 0.15 -2.19 -11.90
C TYR A 35 0.49 -3.01 -10.66
N ILE A 36 0.13 -2.54 -9.47
CA ILE A 36 0.34 -3.27 -8.24
C ILE A 36 -0.97 -3.86 -7.73
N GLN A 37 -0.87 -4.99 -7.04
CA GLN A 37 -1.95 -5.59 -6.29
C GLN A 37 -1.49 -5.76 -4.85
N ILE A 38 -2.40 -5.53 -3.92
CA ILE A 38 -2.18 -5.79 -2.50
C ILE A 38 -2.89 -7.10 -2.19
N VAL A 39 -2.12 -8.08 -1.74
CA VAL A 39 -2.62 -9.40 -1.36
C VAL A 39 -2.73 -9.45 0.16
N GLU A 40 -3.88 -9.93 0.64
CA GLU A 40 -4.16 -10.18 2.07
C GLU A 40 -3.83 -8.99 2.99
N PRO A 41 -4.46 -7.82 2.82
CA PRO A 41 -4.23 -6.70 3.72
C PRO A 41 -4.79 -6.97 5.12
N GLN A 42 -3.92 -6.89 6.13
CA GLN A 42 -4.24 -7.04 7.54
C GLN A 42 -3.84 -5.79 8.34
N PHE A 43 -4.69 -5.41 9.32
CA PHE A 43 -4.42 -4.29 10.21
C PHE A 43 -4.17 -4.83 11.62
N ILE A 44 -2.93 -4.70 12.09
CA ILE A 44 -2.50 -5.25 13.37
C ILE A 44 -2.41 -4.14 14.40
N ALA A 45 -3.09 -4.32 15.53
CA ALA A 45 -2.96 -3.43 16.67
C ALA A 45 -1.62 -3.67 17.37
N THR A 46 -0.80 -2.63 17.46
CA THR A 46 0.46 -2.60 18.21
C THR A 46 0.29 -1.76 19.47
N GLN A 47 0.60 -2.34 20.62
CA GLN A 47 0.59 -1.64 21.90
C GLN A 47 1.89 -0.87 22.12
N LYS A 48 1.78 0.37 22.62
CA LYS A 48 2.91 1.24 22.95
C LYS A 48 2.82 1.78 24.36
N HIS A 49 3.99 1.93 24.99
CA HIS A 49 4.13 2.68 26.23
C HIS A 49 4.28 4.17 25.89
N THR A 50 3.48 5.01 26.54
CA THR A 50 3.38 6.44 26.22
C THR A 50 4.54 7.29 26.74
N MET A 51 5.40 6.73 27.60
CA MET A 51 6.41 7.50 28.30
C MET A 51 7.80 7.32 27.70
N SER A 52 8.49 8.45 27.50
CA SER A 52 9.92 8.55 27.12
C SER A 52 10.87 7.91 28.14
N SER A 53 10.38 7.60 29.34
CA SER A 53 11.14 6.98 30.43
C SER A 53 11.13 5.45 30.36
N ARG A 54 12.16 4.83 30.94
CA ARG A 54 12.27 3.37 31.11
C ARG A 54 10.97 2.83 31.73
N PRO A 55 10.27 1.88 31.07
CA PRO A 55 9.05 1.31 31.62
C PRO A 55 9.31 0.74 33.01
N LYS A 56 8.47 1.09 33.99
CA LYS A 56 8.48 0.40 35.28
C LYS A 56 8.08 -1.06 35.04
N ALA A 57 8.59 -1.97 35.88
CA ALA A 57 8.55 -3.42 35.68
C ALA A 57 7.15 -4.06 35.47
N GLU A 58 6.06 -3.31 35.57
CA GLU A 58 4.68 -3.82 35.41
C GLU A 58 3.74 -2.85 34.67
N GLN A 59 4.26 -1.79 34.04
CA GLN A 59 3.41 -0.78 33.42
C GLN A 59 2.79 -1.33 32.13
N LYS A 60 1.48 -1.58 32.13
CA LYS A 60 0.75 -2.01 30.92
C LYS A 60 0.82 -0.93 29.83
N PRO A 61 0.98 -1.30 28.55
CA PRO A 61 0.93 -0.35 27.45
C PRO A 61 -0.41 0.37 27.41
N SER A 62 -0.38 1.69 27.22
CA SER A 62 -1.53 2.57 27.36
C SER A 62 -2.08 3.08 26.02
N ILE A 63 -1.35 2.89 24.90
CA ILE A 63 -1.78 3.33 23.57
C ILE A 63 -1.81 2.15 22.60
N SER A 64 -2.95 1.96 21.94
CA SER A 64 -3.06 1.14 20.73
C SER A 64 -2.73 1.99 19.50
N SER A 65 -1.71 1.56 18.76
CA SER A 65 -1.42 2.01 17.39
C SER A 65 -1.76 0.87 16.43
N TYR A 66 -1.86 1.16 15.13
CA TYR A 66 -2.17 0.16 14.10
C TYR A 66 -1.11 0.18 13.01
N ARG A 67 -0.72 -0.99 12.54
CA ARG A 67 0.19 -1.16 11.40
C ARG A 67 -0.47 -2.01 10.32
N LEU A 68 -0.09 -1.77 9.07
CA LEU A 68 -0.53 -2.56 7.94
C LEU A 68 0.48 -3.68 7.69
N GLN A 69 -0.02 -4.90 7.50
CA GLN A 69 0.72 -6.05 7.02
C GLN A 69 0.05 -6.57 5.75
N SER A 70 0.78 -6.64 4.65
CA SER A 70 0.26 -7.15 3.38
C SER A 70 1.39 -7.57 2.47
N ILE A 71 1.06 -8.25 1.37
CA ILE A 71 2.02 -8.61 0.33
C ILE A 71 1.80 -7.71 -0.89
N LEU A 72 2.88 -7.16 -1.44
CA LEU A 72 2.86 -6.40 -2.68
C LEU A 72 3.13 -7.33 -3.87
N ALA A 73 2.15 -7.47 -4.75
CA ALA A 73 2.28 -8.20 -6.00
C ALA A 73 2.27 -7.24 -7.20
N CYS A 74 2.93 -7.64 -8.29
CA CYS A 74 2.88 -6.91 -9.56
C CYS A 74 1.90 -7.59 -10.49
N SER A 75 0.90 -6.89 -10.98
CA SER A 75 -0.01 -7.42 -11.98
C SER A 75 0.50 -7.09 -13.38
N LEU A 76 0.97 -8.10 -14.10
CA LEU A 76 1.34 -8.01 -15.52
C LEU A 76 0.10 -7.92 -16.44
N LEU A 77 -1.08 -8.33 -15.96
CA LEU A 77 -2.32 -8.34 -16.74
C LEU A 77 -2.72 -6.93 -17.18
N ASN A 78 -2.57 -5.93 -16.29
CA ASN A 78 -2.87 -4.53 -16.63
C ASN A 78 -1.86 -3.92 -17.61
N LYS A 79 -0.60 -4.39 -17.62
CA LYS A 79 0.40 -3.94 -18.60
C LYS A 79 0.04 -4.38 -20.02
N LEU A 80 -0.40 -5.63 -20.18
CA LEU A 80 -0.78 -6.16 -21.48
C LEU A 80 -2.02 -5.43 -22.04
N ALA A 81 -3.00 -5.12 -21.20
CA ALA A 81 -4.18 -4.35 -21.60
C ALA A 81 -3.84 -2.95 -22.15
N ASP A 82 -2.91 -2.24 -21.50
CA ASP A 82 -2.47 -0.91 -21.98
C ASP A 82 -1.64 -1.00 -23.26
N THR A 83 -0.81 -2.05 -23.39
CA THR A 83 -0.04 -2.28 -24.62
C THR A 83 -0.99 -2.60 -25.79
N LEU A 84 -2.04 -3.37 -25.54
CA LEU A 84 -3.10 -3.66 -26.52
C LEU A 84 -3.94 -2.43 -26.89
N LEU A 85 -4.18 -1.51 -25.94
CA LEU A 85 -4.88 -0.24 -26.23
C LEU A 85 -4.05 0.62 -27.17
N VAL A 86 -2.75 0.78 -26.88
CA VAL A 86 -1.80 1.52 -27.74
C VAL A 86 -1.71 0.90 -29.14
N ILE A 87 -1.67 -0.43 -29.25
CA ILE A 87 -1.63 -1.12 -30.56
C ILE A 87 -2.93 -0.91 -31.35
N LYS A 88 -4.10 -0.90 -30.68
CA LYS A 88 -5.37 -0.61 -31.34
C LYS A 88 -5.46 0.83 -31.82
N ASP A 89 -4.94 1.78 -31.05
CA ASP A 89 -4.93 3.20 -31.40
C ASP A 89 -3.94 3.50 -32.54
N THR A 90 -2.78 2.83 -32.59
CA THR A 90 -1.85 2.94 -33.73
C THR A 90 -2.39 2.28 -34.99
N ASN A 91 -3.10 1.15 -34.89
CA ASN A 91 -3.73 0.50 -36.04
C ASN A 91 -5.01 1.21 -36.53
N SER A 92 -5.50 2.21 -35.78
CA SER A 92 -6.63 3.03 -36.21
C SER A 92 -6.21 4.25 -37.04
N PHE A 93 -4.93 4.62 -37.05
CA PHE A 93 -4.42 5.76 -37.85
C PHE A 93 -3.96 5.36 -39.27
N ASP A 94 -3.75 4.07 -39.54
CA ASP A 94 -3.31 3.57 -40.86
C ASP A 94 -4.48 3.11 -41.77
N LEU A 95 -5.73 3.50 -41.47
CA LEU A 95 -6.91 3.25 -42.31
C LEU A 95 -7.67 4.52 -42.75
N LEU A 96 -7.00 5.67 -42.76
CA LEU A 96 -7.47 6.84 -43.49
C LEU A 96 -6.39 7.20 -44.53
N PHE A 97 -6.77 7.01 -45.79
CA PHE A 97 -6.05 7.38 -47.01
C PHE A 97 -5.47 8.80 -46.96
#